data_AF-A0A662TXM3-F1
#
_entry.id   AF-A0A662TXM3-F1
#
_cell.length_a   1.000
_cell.length_b   1.000
_cell.length_c   1.000
_cell.angle_alpha   90.00
_cell.angle_beta   90.00
_cell.angle_gamma   90.00
#
_symmetry.space_group_name_H-M   'P 1'
#
loop_
_entity.id
_entity.type
_entity.pdbx_description
1 polymer ?
#
loop_
_entity_poly.entity_id
_entity_poly.type
_entity_poly.pdbx_seq_one_letter_code
_entity_poly.pdbx_strand_id
1 'polypeptide(L)'
;FNPVLKAFEAAYCHHCDEPYCLNICPVNAIYKDKLPDGTVVVRTSTLKCIGCGSCRLACPLSIPHEDPVMRVAVKCDLCDGDPECVKACPTQALRFVPRSEALNFLKKVYG
;
A
#
# COMPACT_ATOMS: atom_id res chain seq x y z
N PHE A 1 -11.06 -1.23 -14.47
CA PHE A 1 -12.53 -1.16 -14.57
C PHE A 1 -13.09 -2.54 -14.30
N ASN A 2 -13.95 -2.68 -13.30
CA ASN A 2 -14.66 -3.93 -13.05
C ASN A 2 -15.93 -3.95 -13.92
N PRO A 3 -16.01 -4.81 -14.96
CA PRO A 3 -17.14 -4.78 -15.90
C PRO A 3 -18.45 -5.29 -15.30
N VAL A 4 -18.38 -6.11 -14.24
CA VAL A 4 -19.55 -6.64 -13.54
C VAL A 4 -20.17 -5.56 -12.65
N LEU A 5 -19.35 -4.90 -11.84
CA LEU A 5 -19.79 -3.83 -10.94
C LEU A 5 -19.98 -2.48 -11.65
N LYS A 6 -19.53 -2.35 -12.90
CA LYS A 6 -19.45 -1.09 -13.66
C LYS A 6 -18.75 0.02 -12.85
N ALA A 7 -17.68 -0.35 -12.13
CA ALA A 7 -17.00 0.52 -11.18
C ALA A 7 -15.49 0.58 -11.44
N PHE A 8 -14.89 1.69 -11.02
CA PHE A 8 -13.44 1.83 -10.89
C PHE A 8 -13.06 1.61 -9.43
N GLU A 9 -11.98 0.86 -9.22
CA GLU A 9 -11.41 0.61 -7.90
C GLU A 9 -9.99 1.15 -7.91
N ALA A 10 -9.65 1.91 -6.87
CA ALA A 10 -8.29 2.38 -6.67
C ALA A 10 -7.48 1.27 -6.02
N ALA A 11 -6.43 0.81 -6.70
CA ALA A 11 -5.50 -0.17 -6.17
C ALA A 11 -4.26 0.53 -5.61
N TYR A 12 -3.97 0.30 -4.33
CA TYR A 12 -2.80 0.86 -3.64
C TYR A 12 -2.33 -0.08 -2.54
N CYS A 13 -1.14 0.18 -1.97
CA CYS A 13 -0.65 -0.62 -0.84
C CYS A 13 -1.53 -0.36 0.39
N HIS A 14 -2.01 -1.42 1.03
CA HIS A 14 -2.83 -1.29 2.24
C HIS A 14 -2.01 -1.12 3.52
N HIS A 15 -0.67 -1.15 3.44
CA HIS A 15 0.23 -1.08 4.60
C HIS A 15 -0.19 -2.03 5.73
N CYS A 16 -0.40 -3.31 5.38
CA CYS A 16 -1.04 -4.32 6.22
C CYS A 16 -0.42 -4.46 7.62
N ASP A 17 -1.25 -4.80 8.60
CA ASP A 17 -0.79 -5.16 9.95
C ASP A 17 0.10 -6.41 9.92
N GLU A 18 -0.19 -7.36 9.02
CA GLU A 18 0.61 -8.57 8.81
C GLU A 18 1.03 -8.64 7.34
N PRO A 19 2.13 -7.98 6.95
CA PRO A 19 2.50 -7.87 5.55
C PRO A 19 3.20 -9.15 5.08
N TYR A 20 2.53 -9.95 4.25
CA TYR A 20 3.16 -11.13 3.62
C TYR A 20 4.38 -10.76 2.76
N CYS A 21 4.37 -9.57 2.15
CA CYS A 21 5.50 -9.05 1.39
C CYS A 21 6.75 -8.85 2.26
N LEU A 22 6.59 -8.52 3.53
CA LEU A 22 7.68 -8.45 4.51
C LEU A 22 8.19 -9.86 4.80
N ASN A 23 7.29 -10.78 5.17
CA ASN A 23 7.65 -12.12 5.62
C ASN A 23 8.35 -12.97 4.54
N ILE A 24 8.02 -12.76 3.26
CA ILE A 24 8.61 -13.51 2.15
C ILE A 24 9.97 -12.95 1.68
N CYS A 25 10.35 -11.74 2.12
CA CYS A 25 11.52 -11.05 1.57
C CYS A 25 12.81 -11.72 2.05
N PRO A 26 13.60 -12.36 1.16
CA PRO A 26 14.77 -13.15 1.58
C PRO A 26 15.93 -12.29 2.11
N VAL A 27 15.90 -10.98 1.82
CA VAL A 27 16.97 -10.01 2.15
C VAL A 27 16.51 -8.95 3.15
N ASN A 28 15.32 -9.11 3.76
CA ASN A 28 14.76 -8.17 4.72
C ASN A 28 14.77 -6.70 4.22
N ALA A 29 14.50 -6.52 2.92
CA ALA A 29 14.40 -5.19 2.31
C ALA A 29 13.08 -4.51 2.62
N ILE A 30 12.02 -5.26 2.94
CA ILE A 30 10.72 -4.72 3.32
C ILE A 30 10.64 -4.67 4.84
N TYR A 31 10.16 -3.56 5.40
CA TYR A 31 10.10 -3.34 6.85
C TYR A 31 8.91 -2.46 7.23
N LYS A 32 8.53 -2.49 8.51
CA LYS A 32 7.58 -1.52 9.06
C LYS A 32 8.32 -0.32 9.61
N ASP A 33 7.78 0.84 9.35
CA ASP A 33 8.23 2.14 9.84
C ASP A 33 7.06 2.82 10.57
N LYS A 34 7.35 3.83 11.39
CA LYS A 34 6.36 4.57 12.16
C LYS A 34 6.58 6.07 11.96
N LEU A 35 5.58 6.72 11.39
CA LEU A 35 5.55 8.17 11.19
C LEU A 35 5.40 8.91 12.53
N PRO A 36 5.69 10.24 12.60
CA PRO A 36 5.62 11.01 13.84
C PRO A 36 4.26 10.99 14.55
N ASP A 37 3.17 10.90 13.80
CA ASP A 37 1.79 10.79 14.30
C ASP A 37 1.44 9.38 14.83
N GLY A 38 2.35 8.43 14.66
CA GLY A 38 2.21 7.04 15.05
C GLY A 38 1.65 6.11 13.98
N THR A 39 1.36 6.62 12.78
CA THR A 39 0.92 5.82 11.63
C THR A 39 2.01 4.83 11.22
N VAL A 40 1.63 3.55 11.09
CA VAL A 40 2.56 2.49 10.67
C VAL A 40 2.54 2.36 9.15
N VAL A 41 3.73 2.39 8.55
CA VAL A 41 3.91 2.30 7.10
C VAL A 41 4.83 1.13 6.78
N VAL A 42 4.38 0.20 5.93
CA VAL A 42 5.27 -0.79 5.33
C VAL A 42 6.09 -0.11 4.24
N ARG A 43 7.43 -0.20 4.25
CA ARG A 43 8.36 0.41 3.29
C ARG A 43 9.28 -0.63 2.65
N THR A 44 9.91 -0.25 1.54
CA THR A 44 10.95 -1.05 0.87
C THR A 44 12.26 -0.26 0.83
N SER A 45 13.33 -0.86 1.33
CA SER A 45 14.70 -0.36 1.19
C SER A 45 15.24 -0.71 -0.18
N THR A 46 15.47 0.29 -1.04
CA THR A 46 16.08 0.11 -2.35
C THR A 46 17.53 -0.37 -2.26
N LEU A 47 18.25 0.02 -1.19
CA LEU A 47 19.64 -0.41 -0.95
C LEU A 47 19.78 -1.91 -0.64
N LYS A 48 18.78 -2.51 0.01
CA LYS A 48 18.78 -3.94 0.35
C LYS A 48 18.09 -4.82 -0.70
N CYS A 49 17.20 -4.23 -1.51
CA CYS A 49 16.38 -4.99 -2.42
C CYS A 49 17.22 -5.58 -3.56
N ILE A 50 17.01 -6.87 -3.85
CA ILE A 50 17.69 -7.61 -4.92
C ILE A 50 16.80 -7.87 -6.14
N GLY A 51 15.64 -7.23 -6.24
CA GLY A 51 14.76 -7.37 -7.42
C GLY A 51 14.08 -8.74 -7.61
N CYS A 52 14.15 -9.66 -6.64
CA CYS A 52 13.68 -11.06 -6.82
C CYS A 52 12.17 -11.25 -7.09
N GLY A 53 11.33 -10.23 -6.88
CA GLY A 53 9.89 -10.31 -7.16
C GLY A 53 9.03 -11.11 -6.18
N SER A 54 9.61 -11.81 -5.18
CA SER A 54 8.84 -12.63 -4.23
C SER A 54 7.75 -11.83 -3.49
N CYS A 55 8.02 -10.57 -3.16
CA CYS A 55 7.06 -9.69 -2.50
C CYS A 55 5.81 -9.40 -3.33
N ARG A 56 5.94 -9.37 -4.67
CA ARG A 56 4.80 -9.21 -5.58
C ARG A 56 3.94 -10.47 -5.58
N LEU A 57 4.56 -11.64 -5.69
CA LEU A 57 3.89 -12.94 -5.69
C LEU A 57 3.13 -13.21 -4.38
N ALA A 58 3.72 -12.81 -3.24
CA ALA A 58 3.08 -13.02 -1.93
C ALA A 58 2.00 -11.98 -1.61
N CYS A 59 1.98 -10.83 -2.28
CA CYS A 59 0.98 -9.79 -2.01
C CYS A 59 -0.36 -10.19 -2.63
N PRO A 60 -1.46 -10.34 -1.86
CA PRO A 60 -2.76 -10.70 -2.41
C PRO A 60 -3.30 -9.67 -3.42
N LEU A 61 -2.83 -8.43 -3.30
CA LEU A 61 -3.18 -7.31 -4.18
C LEU A 61 -2.18 -7.10 -5.31
N SER A 62 -1.08 -7.87 -5.36
CA SER A 62 0.00 -7.75 -6.35
C SER A 62 0.59 -6.33 -6.53
N ILE A 63 0.57 -5.52 -5.46
CA ILE A 63 0.96 -4.09 -5.49
C ILE A 63 2.46 -3.83 -5.71
N PRO A 64 3.41 -4.60 -5.13
CA PRO A 64 4.82 -4.38 -5.41
C PRO A 64 5.13 -4.58 -6.90
N HIS A 65 5.77 -3.59 -7.51
CA HIS A 65 6.21 -3.64 -8.90
C HIS A 65 7.72 -3.45 -8.98
N GLU A 66 8.35 -3.94 -10.04
CA GLU A 66 9.77 -3.71 -10.28
C GLU A 66 9.95 -2.34 -10.94
N ASP A 67 10.88 -1.54 -10.43
CA ASP A 67 11.36 -0.36 -11.13
C ASP A 67 12.24 -0.79 -12.32
N PRO A 68 11.92 -0.38 -13.56
CA PRO A 68 12.60 -0.88 -14.75
C PRO A 68 14.06 -0.43 -14.87
N VAL A 69 14.45 0.63 -14.16
CA VAL A 69 15.79 1.20 -14.18
C VAL A 69 16.62 0.67 -13.02
N MET A 70 16.11 0.81 -11.79
CA MET A 70 16.80 0.42 -10.57
C MET A 70 16.77 -1.09 -10.32
N ARG A 71 15.86 -1.84 -10.96
CA ARG A 71 15.68 -3.29 -10.78
C ARG A 71 15.37 -3.69 -9.33
N VAL A 72 14.66 -2.82 -8.61
CA VAL A 72 14.21 -3.04 -7.23
C VAL A 72 12.70 -2.98 -7.14
N ALA A 73 12.14 -3.58 -6.09
CA ALA A 73 10.71 -3.48 -5.83
C ALA A 73 10.34 -2.07 -5.33
N VAL A 74 9.37 -1.45 -5.98
CA VAL A 74 8.73 -0.19 -5.61
C VAL A 74 7.25 -0.41 -5.32
N LYS A 75 6.71 0.38 -4.40
CA LYS A 75 5.30 0.38 -4.00
C LYS A 75 5.00 1.67 -3.24
N CYS A 76 3.73 1.97 -3.04
CA CYS A 76 3.29 3.09 -2.19
C CYS A 76 4.02 3.08 -0.82
N ASP A 77 4.47 4.27 -0.42
CA ASP A 77 5.17 4.62 0.82
C ASP A 77 4.33 5.55 1.72
N LEU A 78 3.04 5.66 1.37
CA LEU A 78 2.04 6.54 1.97
C LEU A 78 2.35 8.04 1.83
N CYS A 79 3.25 8.44 0.92
CA CYS A 79 3.72 9.82 0.79
C CYS A 79 4.12 10.42 2.14
N ASP A 80 4.78 9.62 2.98
CA ASP A 80 5.20 10.00 4.34
C ASP A 80 4.06 10.54 5.23
N GLY A 81 2.84 10.07 5.01
CA GLY A 81 1.65 10.45 5.79
C GLY A 81 0.85 11.58 5.18
N ASP A 82 1.22 12.06 3.99
CA ASP A 82 0.49 13.11 3.27
C ASP A 82 0.15 12.70 1.83
N PRO A 83 -0.83 11.79 1.63
CA PRO A 83 -1.05 11.12 0.35
C PRO A 83 -1.52 12.06 -0.77
N GLU A 84 -0.67 12.29 -1.76
CA GLU A 84 -0.98 13.14 -2.93
C GLU A 84 -2.17 12.60 -3.75
N CYS A 85 -2.34 11.27 -3.81
CA CYS A 85 -3.46 10.66 -4.51
C CYS A 85 -4.82 11.02 -3.88
N VAL A 86 -4.87 11.25 -2.56
CA VAL A 86 -6.08 11.69 -1.85
C VAL A 86 -6.38 13.14 -2.21
N LYS A 87 -5.38 14.02 -2.18
CA LYS A 87 -5.53 15.44 -2.54
C LYS A 87 -5.97 15.64 -3.98
N ALA A 88 -5.43 14.82 -4.89
CA ALA A 88 -5.72 14.91 -6.31
C ALA A 88 -7.10 14.33 -6.69
N CYS A 89 -7.76 13.57 -5.82
CA CYS A 89 -9.00 12.87 -6.15
C CYS A 89 -10.20 13.83 -6.27
N PRO A 90 -10.71 14.12 -7.48
CA PRO A 90 -11.74 15.15 -7.68
C PRO A 90 -13.09 14.74 -7.11
N THR A 91 -13.38 13.44 -7.07
CA THR A 91 -14.65 12.89 -6.57
C THR A 91 -14.61 12.55 -5.09
N GLN A 92 -13.47 12.73 -4.42
CA GLN A 92 -13.26 12.35 -3.02
C GLN A 92 -13.57 10.88 -2.73
N ALA A 93 -13.35 10.01 -3.72
CA ALA A 93 -13.45 8.56 -3.58
C ALA A 93 -12.34 8.01 -2.66
N LEU A 94 -11.22 8.73 -2.53
CA LEU A 94 -10.12 8.41 -1.63
C LEU A 94 -10.16 9.30 -0.40
N ARG A 95 -9.88 8.72 0.77
CA ARG A 95 -9.76 9.42 2.05
C ARG A 95 -8.60 8.83 2.85
N PHE A 96 -7.86 9.69 3.53
CA PHE A 96 -6.87 9.29 4.52
C PHE A 96 -7.35 9.74 5.90
N VAL A 97 -7.76 8.78 6.72
CA VAL A 97 -8.39 9.01 8.03
C VAL A 97 -7.93 7.93 9.01
N PRO A 98 -8.06 8.15 10.32
CA PRO A 98 -7.78 7.11 11.31
C PRO A 98 -8.58 5.83 11.04
N ARG A 99 -7.98 4.67 11.35
CA ARG A 99 -8.60 3.35 11.10
C ARG A 99 -9.98 3.23 11.76
N SER A 100 -10.16 3.77 12.96
CA SER A 100 -11.44 3.77 13.67
C SER A 100 -12.53 4.49 12.88
N GLU A 101 -12.21 5.64 12.29
CA GLU A 101 -13.13 6.40 11.46
C GLU A 101 -13.47 5.64 10.17
N ALA A 102 -12.47 5.06 9.49
CA ALA A 102 -12.69 4.23 8.31
C ALA A 102 -13.61 3.04 8.60
N LEU A 103 -13.41 2.34 9.72
CA LEU A 103 -14.25 1.21 10.13
C LEU A 103 -15.70 1.64 10.42
N ASN A 104 -15.89 2.79 11.07
CA ASN A 104 -17.22 3.33 11.34
C ASN A 104 -17.95 3.69 10.04
N PHE A 105 -17.24 4.30 9.08
CA PHE A 105 -17.78 4.59 7.76
C PHE A 105 -18.20 3.31 7.02
N LEU A 106 -17.33 2.30 6.96
CA LEU A 106 -17.61 1.03 6.28
C LEU A 106 -18.82 0.32 6.89
N LYS A 107 -18.92 0.27 8.22
CA LYS A 107 -20.09 -0.30 8.91
C LYS A 107 -21.39 0.44 8.56
N LYS A 108 -21.35 1.76 8.43
CA LYS A 108 -22.53 2.56 8.09
C LYS A 108 -23.00 2.35 6.65
N VAL A 109 -22.08 2.10 5.72
CA VAL A 109 -22.37 2.01 4.28
C VAL A 109 -22.67 0.58 3.85
N TYR A 110 -21.96 -0.40 4.41
CA TYR A 110 -21.99 -1.80 3.96
C TYR A 110 -22.38 -2.81 5.04
N GLY A 111 -22.52 -2.38 6.31
CA GLY A 111 -22.96 -3.21 7.43
C GLY A 111 -24.44 -3.06 7.71
#